data_AF-A0A171DJB9-F1
#
_entry.id   AF-A0A171DJB9-F1
#
_cell.length_a   1.000
_cell.length_b   1.000
_cell.length_c   1.000
_cell.angle_alpha   90.00
_cell.angle_beta   90.00
_cell.angle_gamma   90.00
#
_symmetry.space_group_name_H-M   'P 1'
#
loop_
_entity.id
_entity.type
_entity.pdbx_description
1 polymer ?
#
loop_
_entity_poly.entity_id
_entity_poly.type
_entity_poly.pdbx_seq_one_letter_code
_entity_poly.pdbx_strand_id
1 'polypeptide(L)'
;MPQPPDAVALPPYSGPDTDCLKCGATGASAQHRPARGPVVLPWNPEVLVDGPRPERIARRCRDCGYQWDEAPLDAAAKDLGAVAETGGGA
;
A
#
# COMPACT_ATOMS: atom_id res chain seq x y z
N MET A 1 25.63 -18.65 20.55
CA MET A 1 24.73 -19.37 19.62
C MET A 1 25.03 -18.83 18.22
N PRO A 2 25.46 -19.65 17.26
CA PRO A 2 25.71 -19.18 15.89
C PRO A 2 24.36 -18.79 15.24
N GLN A 3 24.29 -17.60 14.63
CA GLN A 3 23.12 -17.23 13.83
C GLN A 3 23.02 -18.16 12.60
N PRO A 4 21.80 -18.55 12.18
CA PRO A 4 21.63 -19.36 10.98
C PRO A 4 22.13 -18.60 9.74
N PRO A 5 22.81 -19.28 8.80
CA PRO A 5 23.24 -18.68 7.55
C PRO A 5 22.02 -18.29 6.72
N ASP A 6 22.09 -17.08 6.17
CA ASP A 6 21.12 -16.51 5.23
C ASP A 6 19.70 -16.40 5.80
N ALA A 7 19.55 -15.55 6.81
CA ALA A 7 18.36 -14.71 6.86
C ALA A 7 18.32 -13.96 5.53
N VAL A 8 17.55 -14.49 4.55
CA VAL A 8 17.14 -13.76 3.36
C VAL A 8 16.79 -12.37 3.86
N ALA A 9 17.61 -11.39 3.52
CA ALA A 9 17.45 -10.03 4.00
C ALA A 9 16.04 -9.62 3.60
N LEU A 10 15.11 -9.70 4.55
CA LEU A 10 13.75 -9.27 4.34
C LEU A 10 13.89 -7.83 3.85
N PRO A 11 13.17 -7.45 2.77
CA PRO A 11 13.26 -6.09 2.26
C PRO A 11 13.16 -5.12 3.44
N PRO A 12 14.02 -4.08 3.49
CA PRO A 12 14.37 -3.32 4.70
C PRO A 12 13.18 -2.68 5.41
N TYR A 13 12.01 -2.72 4.77
CA TYR A 13 10.77 -2.14 5.23
C TYR A 13 10.00 -3.00 6.23
N SER A 14 10.31 -4.29 6.40
CA SER A 14 9.47 -5.23 7.18
C SER A 14 9.51 -5.07 8.72
N GLY A 15 10.34 -4.17 9.25
CA GLY A 15 10.49 -3.93 10.70
C GLY A 15 9.36 -3.08 11.30
N PRO A 16 9.08 -3.16 12.61
CA PRO A 16 8.06 -2.34 13.28
C PRO A 16 8.39 -0.83 13.29
N ASP A 17 9.66 -0.50 13.08
CA ASP A 17 10.22 0.84 13.16
C ASP A 17 10.18 1.52 11.79
N THR A 18 8.97 1.97 11.41
CA THR A 18 8.75 2.80 10.22
C THR A 18 8.12 4.12 10.65
N ASP A 19 8.54 5.20 10.02
CA ASP A 19 8.06 6.54 10.32
C ASP A 19 6.73 6.81 9.62
N CYS A 20 5.79 7.40 10.36
CA CYS A 20 4.50 7.75 9.80
C CYS A 20 4.64 8.92 8.81
N LEU A 21 4.21 8.70 7.56
CA LEU A 21 4.15 9.74 6.52
C LEU A 21 3.27 10.96 6.87
N LYS A 22 2.39 10.83 7.88
CA LYS A 22 1.45 11.88 8.29
C LYS A 22 1.92 12.66 9.52
N CYS A 23 2.33 11.98 10.58
CA CYS A 23 2.67 12.63 11.86
C CYS A 23 4.16 12.54 12.23
N GLY A 24 4.98 11.82 11.44
CA GLY A 24 6.42 11.66 11.69
C GLY A 24 6.78 10.77 12.88
N ALA A 25 5.81 10.22 13.62
CA ALA A 25 6.08 9.32 14.73
C ALA A 25 6.57 7.95 14.23
N THR A 26 7.56 7.40 14.92
CA THR A 26 8.12 6.07 14.63
C THR A 26 7.24 5.00 15.26
N GLY A 27 6.78 4.06 14.45
CA GLY A 27 6.04 2.89 14.91
C GLY A 27 4.73 2.68 14.15
N ALA A 28 4.69 1.60 13.39
CA ALA A 28 3.47 1.15 12.74
C ALA A 28 3.27 -0.36 12.87
N SER A 29 2.02 -0.79 12.96
CA SER A 29 1.66 -2.21 12.86
C SER A 29 1.49 -2.60 11.41
N ALA A 30 2.12 -3.68 10.97
CA ALA A 30 1.84 -4.31 9.68
C ALA A 30 0.51 -5.08 9.75
N GLN A 31 -0.30 -4.97 8.71
CA GLN A 31 -1.56 -5.67 8.53
C GLN A 31 -1.58 -6.27 7.14
N HIS A 32 -1.74 -7.59 7.07
CA HIS A 32 -2.02 -8.26 5.81
C HIS A 32 -3.41 -7.87 5.30
N ARG A 33 -3.50 -7.54 4.02
CA ARG A 33 -4.75 -7.23 3.33
C ARG A 33 -4.89 -8.17 2.13
N PRO A 34 -5.89 -9.07 2.12
CA PRO A 34 -6.10 -9.94 0.98
C PRO A 34 -6.48 -9.14 -0.27
N ALA A 35 -6.24 -9.72 -1.44
CA ALA A 35 -6.72 -9.18 -2.70
C ALA A 35 -8.25 -9.04 -2.67
N ARG A 36 -8.77 -8.00 -3.32
CA ARG A 36 -10.21 -7.81 -3.49
C ARG A 36 -10.54 -7.32 -4.89
N GLY A 37 -11.70 -7.76 -5.37
CA GLY A 37 -12.27 -7.29 -6.62
C GLY A 37 -12.77 -5.84 -6.56
N PRO A 38 -13.28 -5.31 -7.69
CA PRO A 38 -13.90 -4.00 -7.75
C PRO A 38 -15.11 -3.92 -6.82
N VAL A 39 -15.29 -2.76 -6.17
CA VAL A 39 -16.51 -2.45 -5.41
C VAL A 39 -17.41 -1.64 -6.31
N VAL A 40 -18.64 -2.11 -6.52
CA VAL A 40 -19.67 -1.43 -7.31
C VAL A 40 -20.86 -1.04 -6.42
N LEU A 41 -21.68 -0.09 -6.86
CA LEU A 41 -22.89 0.25 -6.12
C LEU A 41 -23.90 -0.92 -6.17
N PRO A 42 -24.50 -1.33 -5.03
CA PRO A 42 -25.43 -2.46 -5.02
C PRO A 42 -26.67 -2.26 -5.89
N TRP A 43 -27.13 -1.00 -6.03
CA TRP A 43 -28.30 -0.63 -6.83
C TRP A 43 -27.95 -0.18 -8.26
N ASN A 44 -26.65 -0.05 -8.58
CA ASN A 44 -26.20 0.27 -9.93
C ASN A 44 -24.81 -0.35 -10.18
N PRO A 45 -24.74 -1.59 -10.70
CA PRO A 45 -23.49 -2.31 -10.88
C PRO A 45 -22.58 -1.72 -11.95
N GLU A 46 -23.06 -0.77 -12.77
CA GLU A 46 -22.24 -0.07 -13.76
C GLU A 46 -21.35 1.00 -13.11
N VAL A 47 -21.65 1.41 -11.87
CA VAL A 47 -20.88 2.43 -11.17
C VAL A 47 -19.84 1.79 -10.26
N LEU A 48 -18.56 1.91 -10.66
CA LEU A 48 -17.41 1.52 -9.87
C LEU A 48 -17.17 2.54 -8.75
N VAL A 49 -17.24 2.08 -7.50
CA VAL A 49 -16.97 2.86 -6.29
C VAL A 49 -15.51 2.80 -5.90
N ASP A 50 -14.87 1.65 -6.11
CA ASP A 50 -13.47 1.40 -5.77
C ASP A 50 -12.89 0.34 -6.70
N GLY A 51 -11.68 0.58 -7.20
CA GLY A 51 -11.01 -0.35 -8.11
C GLY A 51 -10.59 -1.67 -7.43
N PRO A 52 -10.30 -2.71 -8.22
CA PRO A 52 -9.69 -3.92 -7.69
C PRO A 52 -8.36 -3.56 -7.01
N ARG A 53 -8.02 -4.27 -5.91
CA ARG A 53 -6.74 -4.08 -5.24
C ARG A 53 -6.03 -5.42 -5.06
N PRO A 54 -4.71 -5.43 -5.29
CA PRO A 54 -3.90 -6.62 -5.10
C PRO A 54 -3.80 -6.99 -3.63
N GLU A 55 -3.31 -8.19 -3.38
CA GLU A 55 -2.83 -8.56 -2.05
C GLU A 55 -1.69 -7.62 -1.65
N ARG A 56 -1.67 -7.18 -0.40
CA ARG A 56 -0.66 -6.22 0.07
C ARG A 56 -0.49 -6.21 1.56
N ILE A 57 0.64 -5.67 2.00
CA ILE A 57 0.84 -5.28 3.39
C ILE A 57 0.51 -3.80 3.55
N ALA A 58 -0.45 -3.50 4.42
CA ALA A 58 -0.77 -2.15 4.85
C ALA A 58 -0.17 -1.89 6.23
N ARG A 59 0.26 -0.65 6.47
CA ARG A 59 0.71 -0.16 7.76
C ARG A 59 -0.37 0.68 8.41
N ARG A 60 -0.40 0.66 9.73
CA ARG A 60 -1.19 1.59 10.56
C ARG A 60 -0.26 2.22 11.59
N CYS A 61 -0.12 3.53 11.56
CA CYS A 61 0.59 4.30 12.59
C CYS A 61 -0.07 4.05 13.96
N ARG A 62 0.74 3.79 14.98
CA ARG A 62 0.23 3.53 16.33
C ARG A 62 -0.24 4.81 17.02
N ASP A 63 0.32 5.96 16.68
CA ASP A 63 -0.03 7.24 17.29
C ASP A 63 -1.25 7.89 16.64
N CYS A 64 -1.17 8.22 15.35
CA CYS A 64 -2.25 8.95 14.66
C CYS A 64 -3.26 8.05 13.93
N GLY A 65 -3.01 6.74 13.86
CA GLY A 65 -3.90 5.78 13.20
C GLY A 65 -3.91 5.84 11.67
N TYR A 66 -3.10 6.72 11.05
CA TYR A 66 -2.97 6.81 9.59
C TYR A 66 -2.57 5.47 8.99
N GLN A 67 -3.17 5.12 7.85
CA GLN A 67 -2.90 3.87 7.14
C GLN A 67 -2.30 4.14 5.76
N TRP A 68 -1.29 3.37 5.38
CA TRP A 68 -0.66 3.43 4.06
C TRP A 68 -0.26 2.04 3.60
N ASP A 69 -0.07 1.87 2.31
CA ASP A 69 0.35 0.59 1.73
C ASP A 69 1.89 0.58 1.64
N GLU A 70 2.52 -0.48 2.14
CA GLU A 70 4.00 -0.61 2.17
C GLU A 70 4.54 -1.40 0.99
N ALA A 71 3.84 -2.46 0.58
CA ALA A 71 4.20 -3.28 -0.55
C ALA A 71 2.93 -3.85 -1.19
N PRO A 72 2.45 -3.31 -2.33
CA PRO A 72 1.52 -4.05 -3.17
C PRO A 72 2.26 -5.26 -3.74
N LEU A 73 1.73 -6.48 -3.53
CA LEU A 73 2.37 -7.71 -4.02
C LEU A 73 2.31 -7.84 -5.55
N ASP A 74 1.62 -6.91 -6.22
CA ASP A 74 1.47 -6.85 -7.68
C ASP A 74 2.05 -5.55 -8.29
N ALA A 75 3.05 -4.92 -7.65
CA ALA A 75 3.74 -3.78 -8.27
C ALA A 75 4.55 -4.22 -9.50
N ALA A 76 3.89 -4.25 -10.66
CA ALA A 76 4.46 -3.61 -11.83
C ALA A 76 4.68 -2.14 -11.47
N ALA A 77 5.83 -1.86 -10.87
CA ALA A 77 6.27 -0.52 -10.49
C ALA A 77 6.52 0.31 -11.75
N LYS A 78 5.48 0.87 -12.36
CA LYS A 78 5.58 2.03 -13.27
C LYS A 78 4.31 2.88 -13.18
N ASP A 79 4.53 4.19 -13.20
CA ASP A 79 3.53 5.25 -13.36
C ASP A 79 2.82 5.81 -12.11
N LEU A 80 3.57 6.08 -11.05
CA LEU A 80 3.36 7.32 -10.29
C LEU A 80 4.10 8.46 -11.00
N GLY A 81 3.59 8.83 -12.17
CA GLY A 81 4.21 9.83 -13.04
C GLY A 81 3.43 10.16 -14.32
N ALA A 82 2.12 9.91 -14.38
CA ALA A 82 1.26 10.44 -15.43
C ALA A 82 0.34 11.49 -14.82
N VAL A 83 0.87 12.71 -14.68
CA VAL A 83 0.01 13.90 -14.55
C VAL A 83 -0.85 13.97 -15.81
N ALA A 84 -2.15 13.80 -15.61
CA ALA A 84 -3.15 14.04 -16.63
C ALA A 84 -3.24 15.54 -16.88
N GLU A 85 -2.52 16.04 -17.90
CA GLU A 85 -2.86 17.30 -18.55
C GLU A 85 -3.63 16.98 -19.83
N THR A 86 -4.95 17.16 -19.76
CA THR A 86 -5.84 17.06 -20.92
C THR A 86 -6.18 18.48 -21.38
N GLY A 87 -5.98 18.75 -22.67
CA GLY A 87 -6.49 19.93 -23.40
C GLY A 87 -5.38 20.90 -23.83
N GLY A 88 -5.28 21.37 -25.06
CA GLY A 88 -6.14 21.29 -26.24
C GLY A 88 -5.47 22.16 -27.33
N GLY A 89 -5.58 21.74 -28.58
CA GLY A 89 -4.89 22.35 -29.71
C GLY A 89 -5.40 23.73 -30.14
N ALA A 90 -4.58 24.37 -30.96
CA ALA A 90 -4.95 25.32 -32.00
C ALA A 90 -3.92 25.19 -33.14
#